data_AF-A0A3D3PGH7-F1
#
_entry.id   AF-A0A3D3PGH7-F1
#
_cell.length_a   1.000
_cell.length_b   1.000
_cell.length_c   1.000
_cell.angle_alpha   90.00
_cell.angle_beta   90.00
_cell.angle_gamma   90.00
#
_symmetry.space_group_name_H-M   'P 1'
#
loop_
_entity.id
_entity.type
_entity.pdbx_description
1 polymer ?
#
loop_
_entity_poly.entity_id
_entity_poly.type
_entity_poly.pdbx_seq_one_letter_code
_entity_poly.pdbx_strand_id
1 'polypeptide(L)'
;GKTGNQAVALYSYFPTLNLVTYDFSGNLAQGYVQRQQANPDLTWETTTQSDIGLDGQLFNGRVSFGIDYYKKRTEGILLTLPVPGTLGLSGGPQNAGIVDNKG
;
A
#
# COMPACT_ATOMS: atom_id res chain seq x y z
N GLY A 1 -2.38 -15.42 10.91
CA GLY A 1 -3.39 -15.18 9.87
C GLY A 1 -2.87 -14.25 8.78
N LYS A 2 -3.66 -14.02 7.72
CA LYS A 2 -3.35 -13.10 6.62
C LYS A 2 -4.48 -12.09 6.46
N THR A 3 -4.18 -10.81 6.35
CA THR A 3 -5.15 -9.72 6.11
C THR A 3 -4.70 -8.87 4.93
N GLY A 4 -5.66 -8.35 4.17
CA GLY A 4 -5.41 -7.46 3.04
C GLY A 4 -5.93 -6.06 3.30
N ASN A 5 -5.28 -5.04 2.74
CA ASN A 5 -5.71 -3.64 2.83
C ASN A 5 -5.69 -2.94 1.45
N GLN A 6 -6.77 -2.22 1.14
CA GLN A 6 -6.91 -1.38 -0.04
C GLN A 6 -6.69 0.10 0.35
N ALA A 7 -5.43 0.49 0.52
CA ALA A 7 -5.04 1.84 0.97
C ALA A 7 -4.98 2.90 -0.15
N VAL A 8 -5.60 2.64 -1.31
CA VAL A 8 -5.54 3.51 -2.51
C VAL A 8 -6.93 3.75 -3.08
N ALA A 9 -7.07 4.83 -3.84
CA ALA A 9 -8.33 5.16 -4.53
C ALA A 9 -8.78 4.01 -5.45
N LEU A 10 -10.09 3.86 -5.60
CA LEU A 10 -10.68 2.90 -6.53
C LEU A 10 -10.18 3.17 -7.95
N TYR A 11 -9.98 2.10 -8.72
CA TYR A 11 -9.53 2.15 -10.12
C TYR A 11 -8.13 2.75 -10.35
N SER A 12 -7.30 2.90 -9.31
CA SER A 12 -5.91 3.38 -9.44
C SER A 12 -5.01 2.49 -10.33
N TYR A 13 -5.48 1.29 -10.66
CA TYR A 13 -4.82 0.37 -11.59
C TYR A 13 -5.14 0.67 -13.06
N PHE A 14 -6.17 1.47 -13.35
CA PHE A 14 -6.55 1.91 -14.70
C PHE A 14 -5.94 3.27 -15.05
N PRO A 15 -5.59 3.51 -16.32
CA PRO A 15 -5.24 4.84 -16.81
C PRO A 15 -6.49 5.73 -16.81
N THR A 16 -6.47 6.79 -16.02
CA THR A 16 -7.54 7.78 -15.97
C THR A 16 -7.16 9.04 -16.75
N LEU A 17 -8.16 9.61 -17.42
CA LEU A 17 -8.02 10.87 -18.14
C LEU A 17 -8.56 12.01 -17.31
N ASN A 18 -7.84 13.12 -17.33
CA ASN A 18 -8.16 14.34 -16.61
C ASN A 18 -8.55 15.41 -17.62
N LEU A 19 -9.66 16.09 -17.37
CA LEU A 19 -10.05 17.25 -18.17
C LEU A 19 -8.99 18.35 -18.01
N VAL A 20 -8.52 18.86 -19.12
CA VAL A 20 -7.60 19.99 -19.19
C VAL A 20 -8.09 20.99 -20.21
N THR A 21 -7.74 22.26 -20.03
CA THR A 21 -7.94 23.29 -21.04
C THR A 21 -6.61 23.58 -21.70
N TYR A 22 -6.60 23.68 -23.02
CA TYR A 22 -5.41 24.01 -23.81
C TYR A 22 -5.76 25.08 -24.84
N ASP A 23 -4.74 25.81 -25.31
CA ASP A 23 -4.92 26.75 -26.40
C ASP A 23 -4.96 26.01 -27.73
N PHE A 24 -6.02 26.24 -28.50
CA PHE A 24 -6.15 25.75 -29.86
C PHE A 24 -6.35 26.95 -30.79
N SER A 25 -5.25 27.40 -31.40
CA SER A 25 -5.24 28.54 -32.31
C SER A 25 -5.77 29.83 -31.68
N GLY A 26 -5.35 30.14 -30.44
CA GLY A 26 -5.76 31.35 -29.72
C GLY A 26 -7.13 31.27 -29.03
N ASN A 27 -7.78 30.10 -29.06
CA ASN A 27 -9.04 29.85 -28.36
C ASN A 27 -8.87 28.74 -27.34
N LEU A 28 -9.43 28.93 -26.14
CA LEU A 28 -9.43 27.89 -25.11
C LEU A 28 -10.34 26.73 -25.52
N ALA A 29 -9.75 25.55 -25.67
CA ALA A 29 -10.44 24.31 -25.97
C ALA A 29 -10.30 23.32 -24.81
N GLN A 30 -11.34 22.51 -24.58
CA GLN A 30 -11.26 21.37 -23.66
C GLN A 30 -10.59 20.18 -24.33
N GLY A 31 -9.76 19.49 -23.55
CA GLY A 31 -9.11 18.24 -23.93
C GLY A 31 -8.97 17.32 -22.72
N TYR A 32 -8.49 16.11 -22.97
CA TYR A 32 -8.26 15.11 -21.95
C TYR A 32 -6.83 14.62 -22.02
N VAL A 33 -6.15 14.55 -20.87
CA VAL A 33 -4.80 14.02 -20.77
C VAL A 33 -4.67 13.08 -19.58
N GLN A 34 -3.80 12.09 -19.70
CA GLN A 34 -3.39 11.29 -18.55
C GLN A 34 -2.40 12.12 -17.73
N ARG A 35 -2.62 12.23 -16.42
CA ARG A 35 -1.71 12.96 -15.51
C ARG A 35 -0.89 12.04 -14.61
N GLN A 36 -1.41 10.85 -14.32
CA GLN A 36 -0.84 9.92 -13.37
C GLN A 36 -0.54 8.60 -14.06
N GLN A 37 0.61 8.02 -13.76
CA GLN A 37 0.96 6.68 -14.23
C GLN A 37 0.03 5.64 -13.60
N ALA A 38 -0.60 4.81 -14.44
CA ALA A 38 -1.37 3.67 -13.99
C ALA A 38 -0.47 2.47 -13.72
N ASN A 39 -0.89 1.61 -12.80
CA ASN A 39 -0.21 0.35 -12.50
C ASN A 39 -1.20 -0.82 -12.62
N PRO A 40 -1.26 -1.50 -13.77
CA PRO A 40 -2.15 -2.65 -13.97
C PRO A 40 -1.90 -3.81 -13.00
N ASP A 41 -0.66 -3.92 -12.49
CA ASP A 41 -0.24 -4.97 -11.56
C ASP A 41 -0.48 -4.61 -10.08
N LEU A 42 -1.23 -3.53 -9.82
CA LEU A 42 -1.50 -3.07 -8.46
C LEU A 42 -2.34 -4.10 -7.70
N THR A 43 -1.80 -4.57 -6.60
CA THR A 43 -2.46 -5.52 -5.68
C THR A 43 -2.68 -4.91 -4.31
N TRP A 44 -3.45 -5.59 -3.47
CA TRP A 44 -3.69 -5.15 -2.09
C TRP A 44 -2.44 -5.35 -1.24
N GLU A 45 -2.17 -4.41 -0.33
CA GLU A 45 -1.17 -4.61 0.72
C GLU A 45 -1.56 -5.80 1.57
N THR A 46 -0.60 -6.66 1.88
CA THR A 46 -0.83 -7.91 2.59
C THR A 46 -0.07 -7.93 3.90
N THR A 47 -0.74 -8.22 5.01
CA THR A 47 -0.12 -8.45 6.30
C THR A 47 -0.27 -9.91 6.72
N THR A 48 0.83 -10.58 7.00
CA THR A 48 0.89 -11.94 7.55
C THR A 48 1.38 -11.87 8.99
N GLN A 49 0.65 -12.49 9.92
CA GLN A 49 1.01 -12.55 11.34
C GLN A 49 1.04 -13.99 11.84
N SER A 50 2.03 -14.30 12.67
CA SER A 50 2.19 -15.56 13.37
C SER A 50 2.51 -15.26 14.83
N ASP A 51 1.85 -15.98 15.74
CA ASP A 51 1.93 -15.77 17.18
C ASP A 51 2.16 -17.13 17.86
N ILE A 52 3.03 -17.17 18.85
CA ILE A 52 3.32 -18.35 19.68
C ILE A 52 3.37 -17.89 21.13
N GLY A 53 2.50 -18.46 21.96
CA GLY A 53 2.39 -18.17 23.39
C GLY A 53 2.62 -19.42 24.24
N LEU A 54 3.18 -19.21 25.43
CA LEU A 54 3.37 -20.24 26.46
C LEU A 54 2.93 -19.67 27.81
N ASP A 55 1.88 -20.27 28.36
CA ASP A 55 1.32 -19.93 29.66
C ASP A 55 1.57 -21.05 30.68
N GLY A 56 1.81 -20.67 31.93
CA GLY A 56 1.99 -21.64 33.01
C GLY A 56 1.83 -21.06 34.40
N GLN A 57 1.63 -21.98 35.35
CA GLN A 57 1.49 -21.67 36.76
C GLN A 57 2.37 -22.61 37.59
N LEU A 58 3.06 -22.06 38.58
CA LEU A 58 3.93 -22.78 39.51
C LEU A 58 3.41 -22.62 40.95
N PHE A 59 3.80 -23.55 41.83
CA PHE A 59 3.51 -23.52 43.27
C PHE A 59 2.02 -23.38 43.62
N ASN A 60 1.14 -24.19 43.02
CA ASN A 60 -0.32 -24.11 43.18
C ASN A 60 -0.88 -22.72 42.82
N GLY A 61 -0.35 -22.10 41.76
CA GLY A 61 -0.81 -20.81 41.27
C GLY A 61 -0.25 -19.59 42.00
N ARG A 62 0.76 -19.76 42.87
CA ARG A 62 1.41 -18.61 43.55
C ARG A 62 2.33 -17.82 42.63
N VAL A 63 2.77 -18.41 41.52
CA VAL A 63 3.54 -17.73 40.47
C VAL A 63 2.92 -18.11 39.13
N SER A 64 2.53 -17.11 38.35
CA SER A 64 2.12 -17.26 36.96
C SER A 64 3.16 -16.67 36.02
N PHE A 65 3.29 -17.24 34.84
CA PHE A 65 4.06 -16.65 33.75
C PHE A 65 3.28 -16.82 32.44
N GLY A 66 3.47 -15.85 31.57
CA GLY A 66 3.04 -15.88 30.17
C GLY A 66 4.18 -15.31 29.34
N ILE A 67 4.57 -16.03 28.30
CA ILE A 67 5.56 -15.57 27.33
C ILE A 67 4.91 -15.67 25.97
N ASP A 68 4.81 -14.54 25.30
CA ASP A 68 4.31 -14.45 23.93
C ASP A 68 5.43 -13.99 23.00
N TYR A 69 5.43 -14.54 21.80
CA TYR A 69 6.24 -14.07 20.70
C TYR A 69 5.39 -13.96 19.46
N TYR A 70 5.45 -12.81 18.80
CA TYR A 70 4.79 -12.58 17.52
C TYR A 70 5.76 -12.14 16.45
N LYS A 71 5.40 -12.47 15.21
CA LYS A 71 6.02 -11.96 14.00
C LYS A 71 4.93 -11.52 13.04
N LYS A 72 5.00 -10.25 12.64
CA LYS A 72 4.12 -9.63 11.67
C LYS A 72 4.95 -9.13 10.48
N ARG A 73 4.57 -9.50 9.28
CA ARG A 73 5.20 -9.07 8.03
C ARG A 73 4.16 -8.45 7.12
N THR A 74 4.37 -7.21 6.72
CA THR A 74 3.53 -6.48 5.77
C THR A 74 4.28 -6.36 4.45
N GLU A 75 3.70 -6.85 3.36
CA GLU A 75 4.27 -6.91 2.01
C GLU A 75 3.40 -6.17 1.01
N GLY A 76 4.04 -5.63 -0.02
CA GLY A 76 3.36 -4.91 -1.08
C GLY A 76 2.70 -3.61 -0.59
N ILE A 77 3.35 -2.92 0.35
CA ILE A 77 2.86 -1.64 0.89
C ILE A 77 2.68 -0.67 -0.26
N LEU A 78 1.50 -0.07 -0.32
CA LEU A 78 1.08 0.83 -1.38
C LEU A 78 1.70 2.21 -1.17
N LEU A 79 2.62 2.59 -2.04
CA LEU A 79 3.35 3.86 -1.98
C LEU A 79 3.24 4.61 -3.30
N THR A 80 3.17 5.94 -3.24
CA THR A 80 3.33 6.81 -4.41
C THR A 80 4.75 7.32 -4.44
N LEU A 81 5.56 6.75 -5.32
CA LEU A 81 6.97 7.11 -5.45
C LEU A 81 7.16 8.23 -6.49
N PRO A 82 8.12 9.13 -6.29
CA PRO A 82 8.47 10.12 -7.30
C PRO A 82 9.01 9.42 -8.55
N VAL A 83 8.64 9.93 -9.73
CA VAL A 83 9.10 9.43 -11.03
C VAL A 83 9.84 10.54 -11.79
N PRO A 84 10.74 10.21 -12.73
CA PRO A 84 11.42 11.22 -13.53
C PRO A 84 10.44 12.10 -14.31
N GLY A 85 10.65 13.43 -14.27
CA GLY A 85 9.80 14.40 -14.98
C GLY A 85 9.79 14.23 -16.51
N THR A 86 10.79 13.54 -17.08
CA THR A 86 10.84 13.18 -18.50
C THR A 86 9.69 12.28 -18.95
N LEU A 87 9.03 11.59 -18.02
CA LEU A 87 7.84 10.79 -18.32
C LEU A 87 6.60 11.64 -18.61
N GLY A 88 6.59 12.92 -18.21
CA GLY A 88 5.43 13.81 -18.38
C GLY A 88 4.21 13.43 -17.54
N LEU A 89 4.35 12.48 -16.61
CA LEU A 89 3.32 11.97 -15.71
C LEU A 89 3.80 12.07 -14.26
N SER A 90 2.85 12.19 -13.32
CA SER A 90 3.11 11.95 -11.90
C SER A 90 3.15 10.45 -11.59
N GLY A 91 3.87 10.10 -10.53
CA GLY A 91 3.95 8.72 -10.04
C GLY A 91 2.58 8.19 -9.61
N GLY A 92 2.31 6.92 -9.93
CA GLY A 92 1.14 6.17 -9.46
C GLY A 92 1.42 5.41 -8.16
N PRO A 93 0.38 4.91 -7.48
CA PRO A 93 0.56 3.96 -6.39
C PRO A 93 1.21 2.66 -6.91
N GLN A 94 2.12 2.11 -6.11
CA GLN A 94 2.85 0.87 -6.39
C GLN A 94 3.00 0.03 -5.12
N ASN A 95 3.04 -1.29 -5.28
CA ASN A 95 3.40 -2.22 -4.21
C ASN A 95 4.92 -2.19 -4.02
N ALA A 96 5.42 -1.31 -3.16
CA ALA A 96 6.85 -1.01 -3.08
C ALA A 96 7.50 -1.17 -1.70
N GLY A 97 6.72 -1.30 -0.62
CA GLY A 97 7.27 -1.45 0.73
C GLY A 97 7.09 -2.85 1.32
N ILE A 98 8.04 -3.20 2.21
CA ILE A 98 7.99 -4.39 3.07
C ILE A 98 8.42 -3.96 4.48
N VAL A 99 7.66 -4.38 5.49
CA VAL A 99 7.96 -4.10 6.91
C VAL A 99 7.80 -5.38 7.73
N ASP A 100 8.80 -5.67 8.56
CA ASP A 100 8.76 -6.73 9.58
C ASP A 100 8.65 -6.10 10.97
N ASN A 101 7.68 -6.54 11.77
CA ASN A 101 7.52 -6.22 13.19
C ASN A 101 7.53 -7.52 14.01
N LYS A 102 8.26 -7.53 15.11
CA LYS A 102 8.42 -8.69 15.99
C LYS A 102 8.47 -8.23 17.44
N GLY A 103 7.97 -9.05 18.36
CA GLY A 103 8.01 -8.77 19.79
C GLY A 103 7.42 -9.89 20.60
#